data_AF-A0A383B285-F1
#
_entry.id   AF-A0A383B285-F1
#
_cell.length_a   1.000
_cell.length_b   1.000
_cell.length_c   1.000
_cell.angle_alpha   90.00
_cell.angle_beta   90.00
_cell.angle_gamma   90.00
#
_symmetry.space_group_name_H-M   'P 1'
#
loop_
_entity.id
_entity.type
_entity.pdbx_description
1 polymer ?
#
loop_
_entity_poly.entity_id
_entity_poly.type
_entity_poly.pdbx_seq_one_letter_code
_entity_poly.pdbx_strand_id
1 'polypeptide(L)'
;MTQTDVDSFKSFGPNFQNCVLQAALIDRDFFEKIFETLKEEYFTSEAHKSIWLEIRKLFNKYNAAPTYDTLKSEISQYPEGELKESAINVLLDIET
;
A
#
# COMPACT_ATOMS: atom_id res chain seq x y z
N MET A 1 6.47 -21.90 -24.59
CA MET A 1 7.58 -21.15 -23.96
C MET A 1 6.92 -19.97 -23.26
N THR A 2 6.28 -20.23 -22.12
CA THR A 2 6.80 -20.10 -20.74
C THR A 2 6.87 -18.63 -20.28
N GLN A 3 6.12 -18.36 -19.19
CA GLN A 3 6.24 -17.22 -18.26
C GLN A 3 5.40 -15.98 -18.65
N THR A 4 4.49 -15.45 -17.82
CA THR A 4 4.51 -15.41 -16.34
C THR A 4 3.09 -15.42 -15.79
N ASP A 5 2.81 -16.35 -14.89
CA ASP A 5 1.83 -16.18 -13.81
C ASP A 5 2.07 -14.78 -13.24
N VAL A 6 1.25 -13.78 -13.58
CA VAL A 6 1.50 -12.38 -13.19
C VAL A 6 1.71 -12.39 -11.68
N ASP A 7 2.97 -12.21 -11.26
CA ASP A 7 3.54 -12.36 -9.90
C ASP A 7 2.85 -11.41 -8.92
N SER A 8 1.55 -11.58 -8.73
CA SER A 8 0.73 -10.80 -7.83
C SER A 8 1.15 -11.20 -6.43
N PHE A 9 1.07 -10.26 -5.48
CA PHE A 9 1.34 -10.58 -4.08
C PHE A 9 0.33 -11.59 -3.48
N LYS A 10 -0.63 -12.06 -4.27
CA LYS A 10 -1.53 -13.17 -3.97
C LYS A 10 -0.78 -14.42 -3.47
N SER A 11 0.33 -14.76 -4.11
CA SER A 11 1.11 -15.96 -3.76
C SER A 11 1.87 -15.81 -2.44
N PHE A 12 2.20 -14.57 -2.04
CA PHE A 12 2.85 -14.26 -0.76
C PHE A 12 1.86 -14.01 0.38
N GLY A 13 0.59 -13.75 0.04
CA GLY A 13 -0.48 -13.48 0.99
C GLY A 13 -0.55 -12.01 1.46
N PRO A 14 -1.58 -11.67 2.25
CA PRO A 14 -1.84 -10.30 2.69
C PRO A 14 -0.76 -9.76 3.66
N ASN A 15 -0.16 -10.62 4.49
CA ASN A 15 0.90 -10.21 5.43
C ASN A 15 2.12 -9.63 4.72
N PHE A 16 2.53 -10.22 3.59
CA PHE A 16 3.66 -9.69 2.83
C PHE A 16 3.35 -8.30 2.25
N GLN A 17 2.12 -8.10 1.75
CA GLN A 17 1.68 -6.81 1.25
C GLN A 17 1.71 -5.75 2.37
N ASN A 18 1.28 -6.12 3.58
CA ASN A 18 1.35 -5.26 4.76
C ASN A 18 2.80 -4.87 5.08
N CYS A 19 3.74 -5.83 5.16
CA CYS A 19 5.15 -5.53 5.37
C CYS A 19 5.74 -4.61 4.29
N VAL A 20 5.34 -4.77 3.03
CA VAL A 20 5.80 -3.90 1.93
C VAL A 20 5.27 -2.48 2.10
N LEU A 21 3.98 -2.32 2.45
CA LEU A 21 3.39 -1.02 2.75
C LEU A 21 4.05 -0.37 3.98
N GLN A 22 4.31 -1.14 5.03
CA GLN A 22 5.02 -0.65 6.22
C GLN A 22 6.44 -0.18 5.87
N ALA A 23 7.21 -1.01 5.17
CA ALA A 23 8.56 -0.68 4.74
C ALA A 23 8.58 0.56 3.82
N ALA A 24 7.57 0.71 2.96
CA ALA A 24 7.38 1.90 2.13
C ALA A 24 7.17 3.19 2.95
N LEU A 25 6.61 3.10 4.16
CA LEU A 25 6.36 4.26 5.03
C LEU A 25 7.57 4.60 5.89
N ILE A 26 8.29 3.58 6.37
CA ILE A 26 9.44 3.77 7.25
C ILE A 26 10.68 4.16 6.45
N ASP A 27 10.89 3.50 5.31
CA ASP A 27 12.11 3.61 4.52
C ASP A 27 11.83 4.21 3.15
N ARG A 28 12.18 5.50 3.02
CA ARG A 28 12.03 6.25 1.78
C ARG A 28 12.86 5.66 0.64
N ASP A 29 14.09 5.23 0.91
CA ASP A 29 14.98 4.71 -0.13
C ASP A 29 14.45 3.37 -0.65
N PHE A 30 13.91 2.54 0.25
CA PHE A 30 13.14 1.36 -0.12
C PHE A 30 11.94 1.75 -0.98
N PHE A 31 11.11 2.70 -0.52
CA PHE A 31 9.94 3.15 -1.26
C PHE A 31 10.29 3.64 -2.66
N GLU A 32 11.29 4.51 -2.84
CA GLU A 32 11.65 5.01 -4.17
C GLU A 32 12.08 3.88 -5.12
N LYS A 33 12.84 2.89 -4.62
CA LYS A 33 13.24 1.71 -5.41
C LYS A 33 12.05 0.83 -5.80
N ILE A 34 11.16 0.54 -4.84
CA ILE A 34 9.98 -0.27 -5.13
C ILE A 34 8.90 0.52 -5.86
N PHE A 35 8.85 1.85 -5.75
CA PHE A 35 7.83 2.68 -6.38
C PHE A 35 7.89 2.63 -7.91
N GLU A 36 9.10 2.52 -8.47
CA GLU A 36 9.33 2.38 -9.90
C GLU A 36 9.00 0.96 -10.39
N THR A 37 9.27 -0.05 -9.56
CA THR A 37 9.14 -1.47 -9.91
C THR A 37 7.74 -2.03 -9.61
N LEU A 38 7.10 -1.52 -8.55
CA LEU A 38 5.87 -2.02 -7.95
C LEU A 38 4.70 -1.17 -8.43
N LYS A 39 3.85 -1.80 -9.23
CA LYS A 39 2.59 -1.25 -9.72
C LYS A 39 1.43 -1.59 -8.78
N GLU A 40 0.39 -0.78 -8.80
CA GLU A 40 -0.86 -1.09 -8.10
C GLU A 40 -1.51 -2.41 -8.55
N GLU A 41 -1.21 -2.85 -9.78
CA GLU A 41 -1.70 -4.09 -10.38
C GLU A 41 -1.22 -5.36 -9.65
N TYR A 42 -0.11 -5.30 -8.92
CA TYR A 42 0.44 -6.44 -8.16
C TYR A 42 -0.36 -6.73 -6.88
N PHE A 43 -1.06 -5.73 -6.34
CA PHE A 43 -1.94 -5.93 -5.21
C PHE A 43 -3.23 -6.60 -5.68
N THR A 44 -3.70 -7.59 -4.93
CA THR A 44 -4.98 -8.25 -5.24
C THR A 44 -6.16 -7.61 -4.53
N SER A 45 -5.90 -7.02 -3.38
CA SER A 45 -6.93 -6.39 -2.55
C SER A 45 -7.08 -4.92 -2.89
N GLU A 46 -8.32 -4.47 -3.05
CA GLU A 46 -8.63 -3.06 -3.31
C GLU A 46 -8.19 -2.14 -2.16
N ALA A 47 -8.18 -2.65 -0.93
CA ALA A 47 -7.66 -1.94 0.25
C ALA A 47 -6.16 -1.60 0.09
N HIS A 48 -5.32 -2.60 -0.19
CA HIS A 48 -3.88 -2.40 -0.40
C HIS A 48 -3.60 -1.50 -1.59
N LYS A 49 -4.35 -1.63 -2.70
CA LYS A 49 -4.25 -0.71 -3.85
C LYS A 49 -4.53 0.72 -3.46
N SER A 50 -5.62 0.95 -2.74
CA SER A 50 -6.04 2.28 -2.29
C SER A 50 -4.98 2.91 -1.40
N ILE A 51 -4.47 2.15 -0.43
CA ILE A 51 -3.39 2.63 0.46
C ILE A 51 -2.14 2.96 -0.37
N TRP A 52 -1.70 2.06 -1.26
CA TRP A 52 -0.54 2.30 -2.12
C TRP A 52 -0.69 3.57 -2.94
N LEU A 53 -1.85 3.78 -3.56
CA LEU A 53 -2.13 5.00 -4.34
C LEU A 53 -2.03 6.27 -3.48
N GLU A 54 -2.56 6.25 -2.26
CA GLU A 54 -2.43 7.39 -1.35
C GLU A 54 -1.00 7.60 -0.90
N ILE A 55 -0.23 6.54 -0.65
CA ILE A 55 1.21 6.65 -0.38
C ILE A 55 1.91 7.37 -1.54
N ARG A 56 1.65 6.95 -2.78
CA ARG A 56 2.22 7.59 -3.98
C ARG A 56 1.83 9.05 -4.11
N LYS A 57 0.55 9.39 -3.88
CA LYS A 57 0.06 10.77 -3.95
C LYS A 57 0.71 11.65 -2.89
N LEU A 58 0.74 11.19 -1.64
CA LEU A 58 1.32 11.93 -0.54
C LEU A 58 2.83 12.09 -0.72
N PHE A 59 3.51 11.04 -1.19
CA PHE A 59 4.92 11.12 -1.55
C PHE A 59 5.17 12.13 -2.65
N ASN A 60 4.35 12.17 -3.71
CA ASN A 60 4.49 13.17 -4.77
C ASN A 60 4.21 14.60 -4.25
N LYS A 61 3.20 14.75 -3.38
CA LYS A 61 2.78 16.05 -2.82
C LYS A 61 3.76 16.65 -1.83
N TYR A 62 4.30 15.82 -0.93
CA TYR A 62 5.20 16.27 0.15
C TYR A 62 6.67 15.96 -0.14
N ASN A 63 6.96 15.23 -1.22
CA ASN A 63 8.28 14.69 -1.57
C ASN A 63 8.95 13.97 -0.39
N ALA A 64 8.12 13.35 0.45
CA ALA A 64 8.48 12.74 1.73
C ALA A 64 7.55 11.55 2.00
N ALA A 65 8.06 10.55 2.73
CA ALA A 65 7.26 9.38 3.10
C ALA A 65 6.05 9.83 3.93
N PRO A 66 4.82 9.41 3.57
CA PRO A 66 3.65 9.74 4.36
C PRO A 66 3.69 9.04 5.71
N THR A 67 3.17 9.70 6.73
CA THR A 67 2.95 9.08 8.04
C THR A 67 1.65 8.28 8.04
N TYR A 68 1.62 7.29 8.92
CA TYR A 68 0.43 6.48 9.18
C TYR A 68 -0.83 7.34 9.42
N ASP A 69 -0.71 8.39 10.23
CA ASP A 69 -1.79 9.32 10.55
C ASP A 69 -2.38 9.98 9.30
N THR A 70 -1.52 10.33 8.34
CA THR A 70 -1.91 10.97 7.09
C THR A 70 -2.66 9.98 6.20
N LEU A 71 -2.16 8.75 6.06
CA LEU A 71 -2.88 7.70 5.33
C LEU A 71 -4.22 7.39 5.97
N LYS A 72 -4.27 7.25 7.29
CA LYS A 72 -5.51 7.01 8.03
C LYS A 72 -6.51 8.13 7.83
N SER A 73 -6.05 9.38 7.82
CA SER A 73 -6.89 10.55 7.50
C SER A 73 -7.47 10.45 6.09
N GLU A 74 -6.66 10.11 5.08
CA GLU A 74 -7.14 9.96 3.70
C GLU A 74 -8.15 8.80 3.58
N ILE A 75 -7.85 7.61 4.13
CA ILE A 75 -8.77 6.47 4.15
C ILE A 75 -10.05 6.79 4.92
N SER A 76 -9.98 7.62 5.98
CA SER A 76 -11.16 8.02 6.74
C SER A 76 -12.13 8.88 5.93
N GLN A 77 -11.65 9.59 4.90
CA GLN A 77 -12.48 10.36 3.96
C GLN A 77 -13.22 9.48 2.95
N TYR A 78 -12.89 8.19 2.84
CA TYR A 78 -13.59 7.28 1.94
C TYR A 78 -15.04 7.07 2.43
N PRO A 79 -15.98 6.83 1.49
CA PRO A 79 -17.35 6.47 1.85
C PRO A 79 -17.35 5.23 2.76
N GLU A 80 -18.26 5.20 3.73
CA GLU A 80 -18.46 4.01 4.57
C GLU A 80 -18.77 2.79 3.70
N GLY A 81 -17.98 1.74 3.88
CA GLY A 81 -18.05 0.50 3.10
C GLY A 81 -16.88 -0.43 3.41
N GLU A 82 -16.97 -1.64 2.86
CA GLU A 82 -16.02 -2.74 3.12
C GLU A 82 -14.57 -2.35 2.79
N LEU A 83 -14.36 -1.49 1.79
CA LEU A 83 -13.04 -1.01 1.40
C LEU A 83 -12.41 -0.13 2.48
N LYS A 84 -13.20 0.75 3.12
CA LYS A 84 -12.73 1.61 4.22
C LYS A 84 -12.34 0.77 5.43
N GLU A 85 -13.20 -0.16 5.84
CA GLU A 85 -12.93 -1.05 6.96
C GLU A 85 -11.68 -1.91 6.70
N SER A 86 -11.59 -2.48 5.50
CA SER A 86 -10.43 -3.30 5.10
C SER A 86 -9.14 -2.48 5.06
N ALA A 87 -9.17 -1.25 4.54
CA ALA A 87 -8.02 -0.38 4.51
C ALA A 87 -7.59 0.06 5.91
N ILE A 88 -8.53 0.39 6.80
CA ILE A 88 -8.22 0.70 8.21
C ILE A 88 -7.62 -0.53 8.91
N ASN A 89 -8.12 -1.74 8.63
CA ASN A 89 -7.56 -2.95 9.22
C ASN A 89 -6.12 -3.22 8.74
N VAL A 90 -5.85 -3.06 7.45
CA VAL A 90 -4.48 -3.16 6.90
C VAL A 90 -3.57 -2.11 7.53
N LEU A 91 -4.07 -0.88 7.69
CA LEU A 91 -3.36 0.18 8.38
C LEU A 91 -3.02 -0.25 9.83
N LEU A 92 -3.98 -0.74 10.60
CA LEU A 92 -3.72 -1.20 11.97
C LEU A 92 -2.68 -2.31 12.04
N ASP A 93 -2.64 -3.21 11.05
CA ASP A 93 -1.67 -4.30 10.98
C ASP A 93 -0.24 -3.80 10.71
N ILE A 94 -0.08 -2.72 9.92
CA ILE A 94 1.24 -2.11 9.62
C ILE A 94 1.72 -1.09 10.67
N GLU A 95 0.85 -0.66 11.60
CA GLU A 95 1.24 0.22 12.72
C GLU A 95 2.10 -0.52 13.75
N THR A 96 2.02 -1.86 13.78
CA THR A 96 2.64 -2.75 14.78
C THR A 96 4.15 -3.00 14.62
#